data_AF-A0A0D2MC75-F1
#
_entry.id   AF-A0A0D2MC75-F1
#
_cell.length_a   1.000
_cell.length_b   1.000
_cell.length_c   1.000
_cell.angle_alpha   90.00
_cell.angle_beta   90.00
_cell.angle_gamma   90.00
#
_symmetry.space_group_name_H-M   'P 1'
#
loop_
_entity.id
_entity.type
_entity.pdbx_description
1 polymer ?
#
loop_
_entity_poly.entity_id
_entity_poly.type
_entity_poly.pdbx_seq_one_letter_code
_entity_poly.pdbx_strand_id
1 'polypeptide(L)'
;MKIVTGIPASASASPLAAAAADGDSGAGATRWDNATSVLQILYPAGTIDPAQSPVGGADFYAAPLDIDGATSVTLSYSVFVPADFDWVRGGKMPGLYGGHTGCSGGNSAIDCFSTRLMWRAGGAGELYLYAPKDKQTKALCGDPRSVCDAAYGLSVGRGTFQWTAGAWTKVEQTVILNTPGQQDGTFVLLVNGERKIARNDVFYPSAYSFTGPVRAKIEITFFGGHEPEYATPRDQYVWFKDFALAHNS
;
A
#
# COMPACT_ATOMS: atom_id res chain seq x y z
N MET A 1 -14.63 8.35 3.66
CA MET A 1 -14.40 7.06 4.34
C MET A 1 -15.61 6.70 5.19
N LYS A 2 -16.07 5.45 5.17
CA LYS A 2 -17.13 4.95 6.08
C LYS A 2 -17.00 3.45 6.32
N ILE A 3 -17.53 2.96 7.44
CA ILE A 3 -17.69 1.53 7.70
C ILE A 3 -19.01 1.08 7.07
N VAL A 4 -18.98 -0.03 6.32
CA VAL A 4 -20.15 -0.65 5.70
C VAL A 4 -20.18 -2.15 5.98
N THR A 5 -21.36 -2.75 5.83
CA THR A 5 -21.55 -4.19 5.98
C THR A 5 -21.49 -4.85 4.60
N GLY A 6 -20.50 -5.72 4.37
CA GLY A 6 -20.26 -6.35 3.07
C GLY A 6 -19.82 -5.39 1.97
N ILE A 7 -19.72 -5.91 0.74
CA ILE A 7 -19.47 -5.12 -0.47
C ILE A 7 -20.58 -5.37 -1.51
N PRO A 8 -20.94 -4.38 -2.34
CA PRO A 8 -22.02 -4.57 -3.30
C PRO A 8 -21.63 -5.59 -4.37
N ALA A 9 -22.57 -6.46 -4.77
CA ALA A 9 -22.33 -7.50 -5.77
C ALA A 9 -21.81 -6.94 -7.11
N SER A 10 -22.22 -5.71 -7.47
CA SER A 10 -21.75 -5.00 -8.66
C SER A 10 -20.25 -4.67 -8.63
N ALA A 11 -19.62 -4.56 -7.45
CA ALA A 11 -18.17 -4.36 -7.37
C ALA A 11 -17.38 -5.56 -7.88
N SER A 12 -18.01 -6.72 -7.96
CA SER A 12 -17.37 -8.00 -8.25
C SER A 12 -17.87 -8.63 -9.53
N ALA A 13 -19.02 -8.17 -10.01
CA ALA A 13 -19.49 -8.45 -11.35
C ALA A 13 -18.56 -7.76 -12.34
N SER A 14 -17.77 -8.55 -13.07
CA SER A 14 -17.07 -8.01 -14.23
C SER A 14 -18.13 -7.63 -15.28
N PRO A 15 -18.09 -6.44 -15.93
CA PRO A 15 -19.04 -6.10 -16.98
C PRO A 15 -19.01 -7.10 -18.16
N LEU A 16 -17.88 -7.79 -18.34
CA LEU A 16 -17.74 -8.92 -19.29
C LEU A 16 -18.47 -10.20 -18.82
N ALA A 17 -18.61 -10.43 -17.52
CA ALA A 17 -19.29 -11.61 -16.97
C ALA A 17 -20.82 -11.45 -16.95
N ALA A 18 -21.33 -10.22 -16.86
CA ALA A 18 -22.77 -9.94 -16.89
C ALA A 18 -23.41 -10.23 -18.26
N ALA A 19 -22.63 -10.24 -19.34
CA ALA A 19 -23.09 -10.60 -20.68
C ALA A 19 -23.07 -12.12 -20.97
N ALA A 20 -22.51 -12.93 -20.07
CA ALA A 20 -22.35 -14.38 -20.24
C ALA A 20 -23.22 -15.20 -19.28
N ALA A 21 -24.03 -14.57 -18.43
CA ALA A 21 -24.88 -15.27 -17.47
C ALA A 21 -26.22 -15.71 -18.10
N ASP A 22 -26.13 -16.58 -19.11
CA ASP A 22 -27.20 -17.48 -19.54
C ASP A 22 -26.53 -18.84 -19.81
N GLY A 23 -26.23 -19.58 -18.74
CA GLY A 23 -25.73 -20.97 -18.83
C GLY A 23 -24.57 -21.33 -17.89
N ASP A 24 -24.94 -21.83 -16.71
CA ASP A 24 -24.28 -22.86 -15.90
C ASP A 24 -22.83 -22.72 -15.35
N SER A 25 -22.73 -23.22 -14.11
CA SER A 25 -21.66 -23.44 -13.13
C SER A 25 -20.17 -23.35 -13.54
N GLY A 26 -19.47 -22.41 -12.87
CA GLY A 26 -18.01 -22.32 -12.81
C GLY A 26 -17.54 -21.90 -11.41
N ALA A 27 -16.70 -22.74 -10.81
CA ALA A 27 -16.22 -22.65 -9.43
C ALA A 27 -15.47 -21.34 -9.09
N GLY A 28 -15.68 -20.84 -7.86
CA GLY A 28 -14.67 -20.05 -7.15
C GLY A 28 -14.86 -18.54 -7.06
N ALA A 29 -16.02 -17.97 -7.40
CA ALA A 29 -16.35 -16.63 -6.89
C ALA A 29 -16.65 -16.78 -5.39
N THR A 30 -15.73 -16.33 -4.53
CA THR A 30 -15.90 -16.31 -3.08
C THR A 30 -17.27 -15.71 -2.75
N ARG A 31 -18.15 -16.54 -2.20
CA ARG A 31 -19.51 -16.16 -1.79
C ARG A 31 -19.41 -14.95 -0.86
N TRP A 32 -20.02 -13.84 -1.27
CA TRP A 32 -20.12 -12.59 -0.50
C TRP A 32 -20.65 -12.86 0.91
N ASP A 33 -19.89 -12.44 1.92
CA ASP A 33 -20.30 -12.52 3.32
C ASP A 33 -20.63 -11.13 3.86
N ASN A 34 -21.93 -10.85 3.98
CA ASN A 34 -22.46 -9.62 4.58
C ASN A 34 -22.40 -9.67 6.13
N ALA A 35 -21.76 -10.65 6.75
CA ALA A 35 -21.58 -10.69 8.21
C ALA A 35 -20.37 -9.85 8.69
N THR A 36 -19.50 -9.39 7.79
CA THR A 36 -18.28 -8.66 8.16
C THR A 36 -18.37 -7.16 7.85
N SER A 37 -17.93 -6.35 8.81
CA SER A 37 -17.78 -4.89 8.63
C SER A 37 -16.48 -4.60 7.89
N VAL A 38 -16.54 -3.76 6.87
CA VAL A 38 -15.39 -3.37 6.05
C VAL A 38 -15.27 -1.84 5.99
N LEU A 39 -14.05 -1.35 5.85
CA LEU A 39 -13.76 0.07 5.66
C LEU A 39 -13.84 0.42 4.18
N GLN A 40 -14.83 1.23 3.78
CA GLN A 40 -14.96 1.73 2.41
C GLN A 40 -14.25 3.09 2.26
N ILE A 41 -13.43 3.18 1.22
CA ILE A 41 -12.83 4.43 0.73
C ILE A 41 -13.49 4.81 -0.60
N LEU A 42 -13.82 6.09 -0.75
CA LEU A 42 -14.34 6.70 -1.97
C LEU A 42 -13.24 7.58 -2.57
N TYR A 43 -13.03 7.47 -3.86
CA TYR A 43 -12.26 8.39 -4.70
C TYR A 43 -13.24 9.10 -5.64
N PRO A 44 -13.64 10.35 -5.34
CA PRO A 44 -14.55 11.09 -6.21
C PRO A 44 -13.92 11.35 -7.58
N ALA A 45 -14.73 11.41 -8.63
CA ALA A 45 -14.29 11.75 -9.98
C ALA A 45 -13.46 13.05 -10.00
N GLY A 46 -12.36 13.04 -10.77
CA GLY A 46 -11.44 14.17 -10.91
C GLY A 46 -10.46 14.37 -9.76
N THR A 47 -10.52 13.55 -8.70
CA THR A 47 -9.61 13.69 -7.55
C THR A 47 -8.31 12.92 -7.75
N ILE A 48 -7.23 13.47 -7.18
CA ILE A 48 -5.90 12.85 -7.16
C ILE A 48 -5.58 12.45 -5.73
N ASP A 49 -5.48 13.44 -4.83
CA ASP A 49 -4.99 13.26 -3.48
C ASP A 49 -5.92 13.92 -2.43
N PRO A 50 -5.70 13.67 -1.14
CA PRO A 50 -6.55 14.21 -0.07
C PRO A 50 -6.16 15.62 0.38
N ALA A 51 -5.07 16.19 -0.14
CA ALA A 51 -4.66 17.57 0.14
C ALA A 51 -5.38 18.59 -0.76
N GLN A 52 -6.04 18.13 -1.83
CA GLN A 52 -6.83 18.94 -2.75
C GLN A 52 -8.33 18.89 -2.43
N SER A 53 -9.08 19.85 -2.98
CA SER A 53 -10.55 19.88 -2.94
C SER A 53 -11.13 19.68 -4.34
N PRO A 54 -12.05 18.72 -4.55
CA PRO A 54 -12.59 17.80 -3.55
C PRO A 54 -11.58 16.74 -3.08
N VAL A 55 -11.75 16.24 -1.85
CA VAL A 55 -10.84 15.28 -1.22
C VAL A 55 -10.90 13.92 -1.94
N GLY A 56 -9.74 13.46 -2.44
CA GLY A 56 -9.58 12.15 -3.07
C GLY A 56 -9.06 11.07 -2.12
N GLY A 57 -9.89 10.07 -1.80
CA GLY A 57 -9.49 8.95 -0.94
C GLY A 57 -9.55 9.30 0.55
N ALA A 58 -8.47 8.98 1.26
CA ALA A 58 -8.29 9.36 2.66
C ALA A 58 -6.80 9.64 2.91
N ASP A 59 -6.48 10.29 4.03
CA ASP A 59 -5.14 10.28 4.66
C ASP A 59 -5.29 10.30 6.18
N PHE A 60 -4.69 9.34 6.86
CA PHE A 60 -4.51 9.39 8.31
C PHE A 60 -3.32 8.53 8.71
N TYR A 61 -2.77 8.85 9.89
CA TYR A 61 -1.78 8.05 10.57
C TYR A 61 -2.41 7.38 11.79
N ALA A 62 -2.21 6.07 11.94
CA ALA A 62 -2.71 5.30 13.09
C ALA A 62 -1.58 4.62 13.86
N ALA A 63 -1.66 4.67 15.19
CA ALA A 63 -0.75 3.98 16.12
C ALA A 63 -1.59 3.17 17.14
N PRO A 64 -2.19 2.03 16.74
CA PRO A 64 -3.13 1.29 17.57
C PRO A 64 -2.46 0.49 18.71
N LEU A 65 -1.14 0.27 18.62
CA LEU A 65 -0.33 -0.43 19.62
C LEU A 65 0.84 0.46 20.02
N ASP A 66 1.25 0.37 21.29
CA ASP A 66 2.55 0.88 21.72
C ASP A 66 3.63 -0.11 21.26
N ILE A 67 4.40 0.33 20.28
CA ILE A 67 5.51 -0.41 19.66
C ILE A 67 6.77 0.45 19.66
N ASP A 68 6.85 1.34 20.65
CA ASP A 68 7.99 2.21 20.86
C ASP A 68 9.25 1.35 21.08
N GLY A 69 10.24 1.53 20.22
CA GLY A 69 11.49 0.77 20.25
C GLY A 69 11.43 -0.59 19.55
N ALA A 70 10.29 -0.97 18.96
CA ALA A 70 10.21 -2.17 18.13
C ALA A 70 11.16 -2.06 16.93
N THR A 71 11.99 -3.08 16.74
CA THR A 71 12.89 -3.19 15.60
C THR A 71 12.32 -4.06 14.49
N SER A 72 11.28 -4.86 14.77
CA SER A 72 10.61 -5.74 13.82
C SER A 72 9.09 -5.61 13.97
N VAL A 73 8.43 -5.15 12.91
CA VAL A 73 6.99 -4.93 12.91
C VAL A 73 6.37 -5.45 11.63
N THR A 74 5.21 -6.09 11.76
CA THR A 74 4.40 -6.57 10.64
C THR A 74 3.06 -5.86 10.60
N LEU A 75 2.69 -5.35 9.43
CA LEU A 75 1.35 -4.86 9.10
C LEU A 75 0.71 -5.81 8.10
N SER A 76 -0.52 -6.23 8.38
CA SER A 76 -1.34 -6.96 7.42
C SER A 76 -2.73 -6.34 7.26
N TYR A 77 -3.31 -6.53 6.08
CA TYR A 77 -4.68 -6.18 5.75
C TYR A 77 -5.12 -6.90 4.48
N SER A 78 -6.43 -6.95 4.24
CA SER A 78 -7.01 -7.35 2.96
C SER A 78 -7.67 -6.16 2.28
N VAL A 79 -7.50 -6.04 0.96
CA VAL A 79 -8.17 -5.03 0.13
C VAL A 79 -8.98 -5.69 -0.97
N PHE A 80 -10.18 -5.19 -1.21
CA PHE A 80 -10.99 -5.51 -2.37
C PHE A 80 -10.99 -4.34 -3.33
N VAL A 81 -10.57 -4.60 -4.56
CA VAL A 81 -10.61 -3.62 -5.65
C VAL A 81 -11.72 -4.06 -6.63
N PRO A 82 -12.65 -3.18 -7.02
CA PRO A 82 -13.70 -3.54 -7.98
C PRO A 82 -13.18 -4.17 -9.28
N ALA A 83 -13.97 -5.05 -9.88
CA ALA A 83 -13.64 -5.70 -11.15
C ALA A 83 -13.48 -4.70 -12.31
N ASP A 84 -14.20 -3.59 -12.24
CA ASP A 84 -14.20 -2.51 -13.23
C ASP A 84 -13.23 -1.36 -12.87
N PHE A 85 -12.45 -1.48 -11.79
CA PHE A 85 -11.60 -0.40 -11.28
C PHE A 85 -10.64 0.13 -12.35
N ASP A 86 -10.69 1.43 -12.58
CA ASP A 86 -9.77 2.15 -13.45
C ASP A 86 -8.52 2.53 -12.63
N TRP A 87 -7.43 1.82 -12.93
CA TRP A 87 -6.14 1.97 -12.27
C TRP A 87 -5.44 3.28 -12.59
N VAL A 88 -5.85 3.97 -13.66
CA VAL A 88 -5.21 5.18 -14.20
C VAL A 88 -3.68 4.96 -14.30
N ARG A 89 -2.87 5.81 -13.65
CA ARG A 89 -1.41 5.72 -13.61
C ARG A 89 -0.87 5.14 -12.31
N GLY A 90 -1.71 5.07 -11.28
CA GLY A 90 -1.33 4.55 -9.98
C GLY A 90 -1.96 5.28 -8.80
N GLY A 91 -1.71 4.73 -7.62
CA GLY A 91 -2.17 5.26 -6.34
C GLY A 91 -1.54 4.52 -5.18
N LYS A 92 -1.79 5.02 -3.97
CA LYS A 92 -1.13 4.58 -2.74
C LYS A 92 -1.99 3.55 -2.02
N MET A 93 -1.35 2.58 -1.40
CA MET A 93 -1.96 1.58 -0.54
C MET A 93 -1.26 1.59 0.82
N PRO A 94 -1.94 1.13 1.89
CA PRO A 94 -1.40 1.28 3.22
C PRO A 94 -0.04 0.61 3.45
N GLY A 95 0.77 1.23 4.30
CA GLY A 95 2.06 0.68 4.72
C GLY A 95 2.59 1.27 6.01
N LEU A 96 3.72 0.75 6.48
CA LEU A 96 4.38 1.17 7.71
C LEU A 96 5.22 2.44 7.48
N TYR A 97 5.35 3.27 8.50
CA TYR A 97 6.37 4.31 8.57
C TYR A 97 7.07 4.30 9.92
N GLY A 98 8.24 4.94 10.01
CA GLY A 98 8.97 5.17 11.26
C GLY A 98 9.55 6.57 11.32
N GLY A 99 9.82 7.05 12.54
CA GLY A 99 10.20 8.44 12.79
C GLY A 99 9.01 9.40 12.88
N HIS A 100 9.10 10.51 12.15
CA HIS A 100 8.05 11.53 12.10
C HIS A 100 7.00 11.23 10.99
N THR A 101 5.82 11.84 11.10
CA THR A 101 4.77 11.84 10.07
C THR A 101 5.20 12.65 8.85
N GLY A 102 4.69 12.34 7.65
CA GLY A 102 5.01 13.13 6.45
C GLY A 102 6.31 12.73 5.77
N CYS A 103 6.74 11.48 5.95
CA CYS A 103 7.85 10.87 5.20
C CYS A 103 7.42 10.51 3.77
N SER A 104 6.98 11.52 3.04
CA SER A 104 6.31 11.42 1.75
C SER A 104 6.47 12.74 0.97
N GLY A 105 5.79 12.90 -0.17
CA GLY A 105 5.68 14.19 -0.86
C GLY A 105 6.99 14.79 -1.40
N GLY A 106 8.09 14.01 -1.45
CA GLY A 106 9.40 14.50 -1.87
C GLY A 106 10.37 14.79 -0.72
N ASN A 107 9.98 14.47 0.52
CA ASN A 107 10.89 14.46 1.67
C ASN A 107 12.13 13.60 1.37
N SER A 108 13.31 14.08 1.77
CA SER A 108 14.61 13.39 1.60
C SER A 108 14.77 12.15 2.49
N ALA A 109 13.86 11.98 3.45
CA ALA A 109 13.76 10.87 4.38
C ALA A 109 15.03 10.65 5.21
N ILE A 110 15.69 11.73 5.63
CA ILE A 110 16.94 11.66 6.40
C ILE A 110 16.73 11.14 7.84
N ASP A 111 15.54 11.38 8.39
CA ASP A 111 15.12 11.16 9.77
C ASP A 111 13.70 10.55 9.84
N CYS A 112 13.32 9.81 8.80
CA CYS A 112 12.08 9.05 8.72
C CYS A 112 12.18 7.97 7.64
N PHE A 113 11.23 7.04 7.64
CA PHE A 113 11.01 6.18 6.48
C PHE A 113 9.52 5.88 6.31
N SER A 114 9.07 5.55 5.09
CA SER A 114 7.77 4.96 4.82
C SER A 114 7.86 3.83 3.80
N THR A 115 7.02 2.82 3.97
CA THR A 115 6.98 1.57 3.18
C THR A 115 5.56 1.31 2.67
N ARG A 116 4.93 2.39 2.20
CA ARG A 116 3.64 2.30 1.49
C ARG A 116 3.76 1.34 0.32
N LEU A 117 2.64 0.71 0.00
CA LEU A 117 2.53 0.02 -1.28
C LEU A 117 1.93 0.99 -2.29
N MET A 118 2.13 0.72 -3.58
CA MET A 118 1.42 1.42 -4.65
C MET A 118 0.80 0.42 -5.61
N TRP A 119 -0.30 0.83 -6.25
CA TRP A 119 -0.69 0.29 -7.54
C TRP A 119 -0.17 1.18 -8.66
N ARG A 120 0.00 0.58 -9.82
CA ARG A 120 0.25 1.22 -11.11
C ARG A 120 -0.85 0.81 -12.09
N ALA A 121 -0.73 1.29 -13.33
CA ALA A 121 -1.62 0.89 -14.42
C ALA A 121 -1.77 -0.65 -14.48
N GLY A 122 -2.99 -1.11 -14.72
CA GLY A 122 -3.32 -2.54 -14.79
C GLY A 122 -3.19 -3.30 -13.48
N GLY A 123 -3.11 -2.61 -12.33
CA GLY A 123 -3.04 -3.26 -11.02
C GLY A 123 -1.66 -3.76 -10.62
N ALA A 124 -0.60 -3.43 -11.38
CA ALA A 124 0.77 -3.78 -11.00
C ALA A 124 1.13 -3.16 -9.64
N GLY A 125 1.60 -4.00 -8.72
CA GLY A 125 1.97 -3.60 -7.36
C GLY A 125 3.46 -3.28 -7.22
N GLU A 126 3.81 -2.38 -6.32
CA GLU A 126 5.20 -2.08 -5.93
C GLU A 126 5.29 -1.74 -4.44
N LEU A 127 6.48 -1.93 -3.86
CA LEU A 127 6.87 -1.18 -2.67
C LEU A 127 7.21 0.24 -3.10
N TYR A 128 6.63 1.22 -2.42
CA TYR A 128 6.94 2.64 -2.58
C TYR A 128 7.66 3.17 -1.34
N LEU A 129 8.98 3.11 -1.40
CA LEU A 129 9.87 3.33 -0.26
C LEU A 129 10.33 4.79 -0.19
N TYR A 130 10.07 5.45 0.93
CA TYR A 130 10.83 6.63 1.36
C TYR A 130 11.84 6.19 2.41
N ALA A 131 13.12 6.38 2.10
CA ALA A 131 14.28 6.21 2.96
C ALA A 131 15.44 7.00 2.34
N PRO A 132 16.55 7.29 3.06
CA PRO A 132 17.66 8.07 2.50
C PRO A 132 18.21 7.39 1.24
N LYS A 133 17.98 8.00 0.08
CA LYS A 133 18.23 7.39 -1.22
C LYS A 133 19.71 7.15 -1.49
N ASP A 134 20.53 8.11 -1.08
CA ASP A 134 21.99 8.10 -1.17
C ASP A 134 22.64 7.01 -0.31
N LYS A 135 21.91 6.51 0.70
CA LYS A 135 22.34 5.42 1.58
C LYS A 135 21.76 4.07 1.21
N GLN A 136 20.94 3.95 0.16
CA GLN A 136 20.48 2.64 -0.29
C GLN A 136 21.58 1.93 -1.09
N THR A 137 21.54 0.59 -1.10
CA THR A 137 22.48 -0.19 -1.90
C THR A 137 22.20 0.00 -3.38
N LYS A 138 23.24 -0.14 -4.21
CA LYS A 138 23.06 -0.23 -5.67
C LYS A 138 22.19 -1.43 -6.06
N ALA A 139 22.22 -2.50 -5.27
CA ALA A 139 21.46 -3.72 -5.52
C ALA A 139 19.94 -3.52 -5.34
N LEU A 140 19.51 -2.64 -4.42
CA LEU A 140 18.09 -2.29 -4.27
C LEU A 140 17.52 -1.67 -5.55
N CYS A 141 18.35 -0.86 -6.20
CA CYS A 141 18.02 -0.12 -7.42
C CYS A 141 18.49 -0.79 -8.71
N GLY A 142 19.14 -1.97 -8.60
CA GLY A 142 19.63 -2.74 -9.74
C GLY A 142 18.60 -3.72 -10.32
N ASP A 143 17.48 -3.96 -9.64
CA ASP A 143 16.37 -4.73 -10.22
C ASP A 143 15.73 -3.89 -11.36
N PRO A 144 15.58 -4.43 -12.59
CA PRO A 144 14.97 -3.69 -13.71
C PRO A 144 13.50 -3.29 -13.47
N ARG A 145 12.86 -3.85 -12.44
CA ARG A 145 11.52 -3.46 -12.00
C ARG A 145 11.53 -2.37 -10.93
N SER A 146 12.70 -1.95 -10.46
CA SER A 146 12.85 -0.84 -9.53
C SER A 146 13.13 0.47 -10.28
N VAL A 147 12.60 1.58 -9.77
CA VAL A 147 12.85 2.93 -10.27
C VAL A 147 13.30 3.79 -9.10
N CYS A 148 14.58 4.15 -9.07
CA CYS A 148 15.23 4.82 -7.95
C CYS A 148 15.76 6.22 -8.26
N ASP A 149 15.78 6.62 -9.53
CA ASP A 149 16.16 7.95 -10.01
C ASP A 149 15.01 8.98 -9.90
N ALA A 150 13.93 8.61 -9.22
CA ALA A 150 12.76 9.46 -9.06
C ALA A 150 13.02 10.62 -8.08
N ALA A 151 12.40 11.78 -8.33
CA ALA A 151 12.33 12.89 -7.37
C ALA A 151 11.62 12.49 -6.06
N TYR A 152 10.71 11.52 -6.14
CA TYR A 152 9.85 11.05 -5.05
C TYR A 152 10.31 9.70 -4.48
N GLY A 153 9.43 8.91 -3.85
CA GLY A 153 9.78 7.60 -3.29
C GLY A 153 10.35 6.64 -4.33
N LEU A 154 11.17 5.69 -3.86
CA LEU A 154 11.75 4.62 -4.66
C LEU A 154 10.66 3.59 -4.97
N SER A 155 10.48 3.27 -6.25
CA SER A 155 9.67 2.13 -6.67
C SER A 155 10.56 0.89 -6.59
N VAL A 156 10.18 -0.09 -5.77
CA VAL A 156 10.94 -1.33 -5.60
C VAL A 156 10.08 -2.51 -6.04
N GLY A 157 10.57 -3.26 -7.02
CA GLY A 157 9.94 -4.49 -7.50
C GLY A 157 8.55 -4.28 -8.14
N ARG A 158 8.38 -3.23 -8.97
CA ARG A 158 7.11 -2.99 -9.68
C ARG A 158 6.68 -4.19 -10.50
N GLY A 159 5.41 -4.57 -10.37
CA GLY A 159 4.83 -5.71 -11.10
C GLY A 159 5.31 -7.07 -10.58
N THR A 160 6.02 -7.14 -9.45
CA THR A 160 6.29 -8.42 -8.76
C THR A 160 5.00 -9.09 -8.27
N PHE A 161 3.95 -8.29 -8.06
CA PHE A 161 2.60 -8.74 -7.71
C PHE A 161 1.56 -7.89 -8.42
N GLN A 162 0.31 -8.34 -8.39
CA GLN A 162 -0.85 -7.60 -8.88
C GLN A 162 -1.87 -7.45 -7.76
N TRP A 163 -2.51 -6.28 -7.73
CA TRP A 163 -3.77 -6.08 -7.04
C TRP A 163 -4.89 -6.66 -7.90
N THR A 164 -5.56 -7.69 -7.41
CA THR A 164 -6.57 -8.40 -8.22
C THR A 164 -7.89 -7.63 -8.22
N ALA A 165 -8.29 -7.13 -9.38
CA ALA A 165 -9.63 -6.57 -9.58
C ALA A 165 -10.70 -7.67 -9.42
N GLY A 166 -11.79 -7.35 -8.72
CA GLY A 166 -12.90 -8.26 -8.44
C GLY A 166 -12.63 -9.30 -7.36
N ALA A 167 -11.49 -9.25 -6.66
CA ALA A 167 -11.14 -10.20 -5.61
C ALA A 167 -10.44 -9.52 -4.43
N TRP A 168 -10.47 -10.20 -3.28
CA TRP A 168 -9.67 -9.81 -2.12
C TRP A 168 -8.20 -10.13 -2.35
N THR A 169 -7.34 -9.15 -2.10
CA THR A 169 -5.89 -9.30 -2.03
C THR A 169 -5.45 -9.10 -0.59
N LYS A 170 -4.91 -10.14 0.06
CA LYS A 170 -4.30 -10.04 1.38
C LYS A 170 -2.83 -9.65 1.21
N VAL A 171 -2.37 -8.66 1.98
CA VAL A 171 -0.96 -8.29 2.04
C VAL A 171 -0.45 -8.35 3.47
N GLU A 172 0.81 -8.71 3.62
CA GLU A 172 1.53 -8.70 4.89
C GLU A 172 2.92 -8.14 4.61
N GLN A 173 3.22 -6.96 5.15
CA GLN A 173 4.54 -6.34 5.06
C GLN A 173 5.23 -6.39 6.42
N THR A 174 6.48 -6.85 6.42
CA THR A 174 7.34 -6.89 7.61
C THR A 174 8.54 -6.00 7.37
N VAL A 175 8.76 -5.06 8.30
CA VAL A 175 9.95 -4.21 8.35
C VAL A 175 10.78 -4.62 9.54
N ILE A 176 12.06 -4.90 9.31
CA ILE A 176 13.08 -5.07 10.35
C ILE A 176 14.12 -3.97 10.16
N LEU A 177 14.33 -3.16 11.18
CA LEU A 177 15.31 -2.09 11.15
C LEU A 177 16.72 -2.67 11.03
N ASN A 178 17.58 -1.94 10.32
CA ASN A 178 19.00 -2.23 10.22
C ASN A 178 19.72 -2.03 11.56
N THR A 179 20.87 -2.66 11.69
CA THR A 179 21.89 -2.24 12.66
C THR A 179 22.21 -0.76 12.40
N PRO A 180 22.31 0.09 13.44
CA PRO A 180 22.58 1.52 13.25
C PRO A 180 23.79 1.78 12.35
N GLY A 181 23.57 2.53 11.27
CA GLY A 181 24.61 2.87 10.28
C GLY A 181 24.89 1.81 9.21
N GLN A 182 24.29 0.62 9.30
CA GLN A 182 24.48 -0.47 8.33
C GLN A 182 23.33 -0.56 7.32
N GLN A 183 23.59 -1.20 6.18
CA GLN A 183 22.60 -1.48 5.12
C GLN A 183 22.13 -2.95 5.21
N ASP A 184 21.65 -3.38 6.38
CA ASP A 184 21.22 -4.76 6.68
C ASP A 184 19.74 -4.84 7.12
N GLY A 185 18.97 -3.78 6.86
CA GLY A 185 17.54 -3.73 7.18
C GLY A 185 16.73 -4.60 6.23
N THR A 186 15.64 -5.17 6.74
CA THR A 186 14.83 -6.13 6.02
C THR A 186 13.45 -5.59 5.69
N PHE A 187 13.02 -5.80 4.45
CA PHE A 187 11.63 -5.65 4.04
C PHE A 187 11.15 -6.94 3.39
N VAL A 188 10.05 -7.48 3.89
CA VAL A 188 9.39 -8.66 3.32
C VAL A 188 7.93 -8.34 3.03
N LEU A 189 7.47 -8.61 1.81
CA LEU A 189 6.07 -8.50 1.42
C LEU A 189 5.54 -9.88 1.00
N LEU A 190 4.51 -10.34 1.69
CA LEU A 190 3.67 -11.45 1.25
C LEU A 190 2.39 -10.89 0.62
N VAL A 191 1.97 -11.48 -0.49
CA VAL A 191 0.69 -11.21 -1.14
C VAL A 191 -0.03 -12.53 -1.31
N ASN A 192 -1.22 -12.66 -0.73
CA ASN A 192 -1.99 -13.91 -0.66
C ASN A 192 -1.16 -15.09 -0.11
N GLY A 193 -0.29 -14.82 0.87
CA GLY A 193 0.60 -15.82 1.49
C GLY A 193 1.89 -16.12 0.70
N GLU A 194 2.03 -15.61 -0.52
CA GLU A 194 3.24 -15.80 -1.33
C GLU A 194 4.20 -14.63 -1.15
N ARG A 195 5.49 -14.91 -0.90
CA ARG A 195 6.52 -13.88 -0.78
C ARG A 195 6.82 -13.25 -2.15
N LYS A 196 6.52 -11.96 -2.31
CA LYS A 196 6.69 -11.20 -3.56
C LYS A 196 7.91 -10.28 -3.55
N ILE A 197 8.22 -9.69 -2.41
CA ILE A 197 9.42 -8.87 -2.21
C ILE A 197 10.13 -9.37 -0.95
N ALA A 198 11.45 -9.55 -1.05
CA ALA A 198 12.31 -9.86 0.08
C ALA A 198 13.64 -9.12 -0.12
N ARG A 199 13.89 -8.13 0.72
CA ARG A 199 15.13 -7.36 0.78
C ARG A 199 15.73 -7.51 2.17
N ASN A 200 17.05 -7.60 2.24
CA ASN A 200 17.84 -7.66 3.46
C ASN A 200 18.98 -6.62 3.43
N ASP A 201 18.81 -5.61 2.59
CA ASP A 201 19.83 -4.63 2.25
C ASP A 201 19.26 -3.20 2.21
N VAL A 202 18.16 -2.97 2.93
CA VAL A 202 17.52 -1.66 3.04
C VAL A 202 18.19 -0.87 4.16
N PHE A 203 18.51 0.38 3.91
CA PHE A 203 18.94 1.30 4.96
C PHE A 203 17.73 2.07 5.49
N TYR A 204 17.38 1.86 6.75
CA TYR A 204 16.47 2.73 7.49
C TYR A 204 17.28 3.70 8.36
N PRO A 205 16.92 4.99 8.43
CA PRO A 205 17.59 5.91 9.34
C PRO A 205 17.35 5.43 10.79
N SER A 206 18.42 5.41 11.61
CA SER A 206 18.37 4.81 12.96
C SER A 206 17.86 5.76 14.04
N ALA A 207 17.07 5.26 14.98
CA ALA A 207 16.49 5.98 16.12
C ALA A 207 17.46 6.89 16.92
N TYR A 208 18.78 6.63 16.90
CA TYR A 208 19.78 7.51 17.54
C TYR A 208 19.88 8.92 16.91
N SER A 209 19.30 9.11 15.73
CA SER A 209 19.14 10.41 15.05
C SER A 209 17.76 11.04 15.29
N PHE A 210 16.87 10.38 16.03
CA PHE A 210 15.48 10.74 16.24
C PHE A 210 15.33 11.16 17.69
N THR A 211 14.88 12.38 17.94
CA THR A 211 14.38 12.76 19.26
C THR A 211 12.95 12.21 19.42
N GLY A 212 12.81 10.88 19.51
CA GLY A 212 11.52 10.24 19.73
C GLY A 212 11.51 8.73 19.51
N PRO A 213 10.51 8.01 20.04
CA PRO A 213 10.41 6.56 19.90
C PRO A 213 10.12 6.13 18.46
N VAL A 214 10.56 4.92 18.10
CA VAL A 214 10.21 4.26 16.82
C VAL A 214 8.73 3.92 16.87
N ARG A 215 7.94 4.56 16.01
CA ARG A 215 6.51 4.29 15.95
C ARG A 215 6.18 3.69 14.60
N ALA A 216 5.70 2.46 14.56
CA ALA A 216 5.09 1.95 13.34
C ALA A 216 3.65 2.46 13.25
N LYS A 217 3.33 3.00 12.08
CA LYS A 217 2.04 3.60 11.85
C LYS A 217 1.63 3.38 10.40
N ILE A 218 0.32 3.26 10.21
CA ILE A 218 -0.29 2.96 8.93
C ILE A 218 -0.52 4.30 8.19
N GLU A 219 0.08 4.48 7.02
CA GLU A 219 -0.25 5.53 6.05
C GLU A 219 -1.30 5.00 5.06
N ILE A 220 -2.11 5.85 4.40
CA ILE A 220 -3.36 5.41 3.74
C ILE A 220 -3.38 5.53 2.20
N THR A 221 -4.54 5.27 1.61
CA THR A 221 -4.81 5.18 0.17
C THR A 221 -5.49 6.39 -0.48
N PHE A 222 -4.99 6.76 -1.65
CA PHE A 222 -5.50 7.79 -2.56
C PHE A 222 -5.00 7.50 -3.98
N PHE A 223 -5.63 8.08 -5.01
CA PHE A 223 -5.03 8.12 -6.35
C PHE A 223 -3.71 8.87 -6.29
N GLY A 224 -2.78 8.65 -7.22
CA GLY A 224 -1.40 8.96 -6.86
C GLY A 224 -0.47 9.43 -7.92
N GLY A 225 -0.35 10.74 -8.02
CA GLY A 225 0.78 11.50 -8.49
C GLY A 225 0.63 12.89 -7.88
N HIS A 226 0.98 13.92 -8.64
CA HIS A 226 0.53 15.29 -8.37
C HIS A 226 -0.10 15.93 -9.62
N GLU A 227 0.02 15.26 -10.76
CA GLU A 227 -0.41 15.74 -12.06
C GLU A 227 -1.83 15.27 -12.42
N PRO A 228 -2.58 16.03 -13.25
CA PRO A 228 -3.96 15.71 -13.63
C PRO A 228 -4.16 14.31 -14.23
N GLU A 229 -3.13 13.73 -14.85
CA GLU A 229 -3.25 12.40 -15.47
C GLU A 229 -3.30 11.26 -14.45
N TYR A 230 -3.21 11.55 -13.15
CA TYR A 230 -3.46 10.60 -12.06
C TYR A 230 -4.88 10.69 -11.51
N ALA A 231 -5.68 11.66 -11.95
CA ALA A 231 -7.04 11.84 -11.46
C ALA A 231 -7.92 10.65 -11.85
N THR A 232 -8.74 10.17 -10.92
CA THR A 232 -9.73 9.14 -11.23
C THR A 232 -10.79 9.68 -12.20
N PRO A 233 -11.14 8.99 -13.29
CA PRO A 233 -12.09 9.50 -14.28
C PRO A 233 -13.55 9.47 -13.81
N ARG A 234 -13.82 8.75 -12.72
CA ARG A 234 -15.17 8.53 -12.15
C ARG A 234 -15.08 8.30 -10.66
N ASP A 235 -16.23 8.23 -10.00
CA ASP A 235 -16.30 7.78 -8.61
C ASP A 235 -15.88 6.31 -8.54
N GLN A 236 -14.87 6.04 -7.71
CA GLN A 236 -14.34 4.71 -7.51
C GLN A 236 -14.26 4.38 -6.02
N TYR A 237 -14.33 3.09 -5.70
CA TYR A 237 -14.34 2.61 -4.33
C TYR A 237 -13.34 1.48 -4.15
N VAL A 238 -12.80 1.37 -2.95
CA VAL A 238 -12.12 0.16 -2.49
C VAL A 238 -12.58 -0.15 -1.08
N TRP A 239 -12.42 -1.40 -0.66
CA TRP A 239 -12.79 -1.85 0.67
C TRP A 239 -11.61 -2.53 1.35
N PHE A 240 -11.43 -2.25 2.64
CA PHE A 240 -10.39 -2.87 3.45
C PHE A 240 -10.98 -3.62 4.64
N LYS A 241 -10.33 -4.70 5.04
CA LYS A 241 -10.64 -5.47 6.25
C LYS A 241 -9.41 -6.15 6.82
N ASP A 242 -9.57 -6.74 8.00
CA ASP A 242 -8.56 -7.57 8.67
C ASP A 242 -7.22 -6.84 8.89
N PHE A 243 -7.27 -5.54 9.22
CA PHE A 243 -6.06 -4.82 9.64
C PHE A 243 -5.50 -5.44 10.91
N ALA A 244 -4.24 -5.83 10.88
CA ALA A 244 -3.50 -6.26 12.06
C ALA A 244 -2.09 -5.66 12.07
N LEU A 245 -1.63 -5.32 13.26
CA LEU A 245 -0.29 -4.83 13.51
C LEU A 245 0.34 -5.74 14.57
N ALA A 246 1.54 -6.23 14.31
CA ALA A 246 2.26 -7.12 15.20
C ALA A 246 3.67 -6.60 15.47
N HIS A 247 4.05 -6.56 16.75
CA HIS A 247 5.43 -6.43 17.18
C HIS A 247 6.05 -7.83 17.23
N ASN A 248 7.06 -8.08 16.41
CA ASN A 248 7.72 -9.37 16.34
C ASN A 248 8.83 -9.42 17.38
N SER A 249 8.79 -10.44 18.24
CA SER A 249 9.76 -10.68 19.32
C SER A 249 11.07 -11.25 18.82
#